data_AF-A0AAD4S8R9-F1
#
_entry.id   AF-A0AAD4S8R9-F1
#
_cell.length_a   1.000
_cell.length_b   1.000
_cell.length_c   1.000
_cell.angle_alpha   90.00
_cell.angle_beta   90.00
_cell.angle_gamma   90.00
#
_symmetry.space_group_name_H-M   'P 1'
#
loop_
_entity.id
_entity.type
_entity.pdbx_description
1 polymer ?
#
loop_
_entity_poly.entity_id
_entity_poly.type
_entity_poly.pdbx_seq_one_letter_code
_entity_poly.pdbx_strand_id
1 'polypeptide(L)'
;MDAQRALLDELMGAARNLTEEEKKGYKEISWDDKEVCGSYMIRFCPHDLFVNTRSDLGPCPRIHDPKLKESFEKSPRHDSFVPRFEAELGQFCEKLVMDLDRKVRRGRERLAQEVEVPPAAPVSIEKSEQLALLEEKIKKLLEQVESLGEAGKVDEAEALMRKVDLLNIEKTSLTQLPQNDKLLITQEKKMALCEICGSFLVANDAAERTQSHVTGKQHIGYGMVRDFISEYKEAKEKAREEERLAREKEAEERRKQRENEVENRSKRSNSRESDRYHDRERERDRGRDRHRDRDYNRERSTEWSGRGSRDGGRGRDWKHNNRRNGRDVDRDRYNDRNGKGDISHERSLKQKEGCDASILLNSTKGNTAEKDSPANLSLRGYEVIDAAKDLIEDHCPGIVSCADIVAMAARDAVLWAGGLFYDIPKGRKDGRRSKIEDTRNLPAPFVNSSELISIFSEHGLSIKDMVSLSGAHTLGVARCASFKKRLQKFNSSHEVDPTLDSSFADTLSKTCETGDNAEVPFDETRNSFDNSYFIGLRKNNGVLSSDQILYTSPRTRGIVNAYAKNTTRFFFDFQQAMVKMGLIDVKEGSQGEVRQNCQRIN
;
A
#
# COMPACT_ATOMS: atom_id res chain seq x y z
N MET A 1 32.57 13.31 4.17
CA MET A 1 33.42 13.72 3.02
C MET A 1 32.68 13.55 1.69
N ASP A 2 31.96 12.46 1.45
CA ASP A 2 31.31 12.21 0.14
C ASP A 2 30.11 13.10 -0.17
N ALA A 3 29.28 13.45 0.82
CA ALA A 3 28.16 14.38 0.61
C ALA A 3 28.61 15.81 0.25
N GLN A 4 29.76 16.25 0.78
CA GLN A 4 30.36 17.55 0.45
C GLN A 4 31.02 17.54 -0.93
N ARG A 5 31.57 16.39 -1.38
CA ARG A 5 32.04 16.22 -2.76
C ARG A 5 30.89 16.25 -3.76
N ALA A 6 29.81 15.51 -3.50
CA ALA A 6 28.63 15.50 -4.36
C ALA A 6 28.01 16.90 -4.56
N LEU A 7 27.90 17.68 -3.49
CA LEU A 7 27.41 19.07 -3.57
C LEU A 7 28.36 19.99 -4.36
N LEU A 8 29.67 19.77 -4.27
CA LEU A 8 30.67 20.54 -5.02
C LEU A 8 30.72 20.14 -6.50
N ASP A 9 30.46 18.86 -6.80
CA ASP A 9 30.37 18.36 -8.17
C ASP A 9 29.08 18.85 -8.85
N GLU A 10 27.97 19.02 -8.11
CA GLU A 10 26.76 19.70 -8.60
C GLU A 10 26.98 21.18 -8.95
N LEU A 11 27.76 21.92 -8.13
CA LEU A 11 28.01 23.35 -8.35
C LEU A 11 29.07 23.61 -9.45
N MET A 12 30.13 22.80 -9.47
CA MET A 12 31.35 23.09 -10.25
C MET A 12 31.63 22.09 -11.38
N GLY A 13 30.85 21.01 -11.49
CA GLY A 13 31.02 19.94 -12.47
C GLY A 13 32.03 18.87 -12.03
N ALA A 14 31.77 17.61 -12.39
CA ALA A 14 32.56 16.43 -12.01
C ALA A 14 34.03 16.47 -12.47
N ALA A 15 34.38 17.36 -13.40
CA ALA A 15 35.73 17.50 -13.96
C ALA A 15 36.67 18.40 -13.13
N ARG A 16 36.23 18.96 -12.00
CA ARG A 16 37.00 19.97 -11.25
C ARG A 16 38.32 19.46 -10.67
N ASN A 17 38.37 18.19 -10.27
CA ASN A 17 39.52 17.62 -9.57
C ASN A 17 40.46 16.82 -10.50
N LEU A 18 40.27 16.89 -11.82
CA LEU A 18 41.08 16.15 -12.79
C LEU A 18 42.38 16.89 -13.10
N THR A 19 43.49 16.14 -13.11
CA THR A 19 44.80 16.62 -13.54
C THR A 19 44.83 16.91 -15.05
N GLU A 20 45.77 17.73 -15.52
CA GLU A 20 45.91 18.09 -16.95
C GLU A 20 46.13 16.88 -17.89
N GLU A 21 46.56 15.73 -17.34
CA GLU A 21 46.72 14.47 -18.04
C GLU A 21 45.42 13.65 -18.08
N GLU A 22 44.62 13.67 -17.02
CA GLU A 22 43.28 13.04 -16.98
C GLU A 22 42.26 13.80 -17.83
N LYS A 23 42.41 15.13 -17.96
CA LYS A 23 41.62 15.95 -18.90
C LYS A 23 41.80 15.53 -20.36
N LYS A 24 42.96 15.00 -20.76
CA LYS A 24 43.21 14.52 -22.14
C LYS A 24 42.47 13.23 -22.48
N GLY A 25 42.02 12.46 -21.48
CA GLY A 25 41.20 11.27 -21.63
C GLY A 25 39.73 11.47 -21.26
N TYR A 26 39.36 12.64 -20.73
CA TYR A 26 38.01 12.93 -20.27
C TYR A 26 37.13 13.28 -21.47
N LYS A 27 36.27 12.35 -21.87
CA LYS A 27 35.28 12.58 -22.91
C LYS A 27 34.21 13.49 -22.32
N GLU A 28 34.06 14.69 -22.87
CA GLU A 28 33.03 15.63 -22.47
C GLU A 28 31.66 14.98 -22.70
N ILE A 29 30.94 14.67 -21.62
CA ILE A 29 29.66 13.95 -21.66
C ILE A 29 28.61 14.88 -22.27
N SER A 30 28.02 14.48 -23.40
CA SER A 30 26.94 15.21 -24.04
C SER A 30 25.58 14.74 -23.53
N TRP A 31 24.57 15.60 -23.62
CA TRP A 31 23.19 15.25 -23.23
C TRP A 31 22.59 14.08 -24.05
N ASP A 32 23.20 13.71 -25.19
CA ASP A 32 22.76 12.58 -26.03
C ASP A 32 23.42 11.23 -25.64
N ASP A 33 24.33 11.24 -24.67
CA ASP A 33 24.97 10.04 -24.17
C ASP A 33 23.98 9.17 -23.38
N LYS A 34 24.12 7.84 -23.51
CA LYS A 34 23.24 6.86 -22.85
C LYS A 34 23.33 6.87 -21.31
N GLU A 35 24.39 7.50 -20.79
CA GLU A 35 24.64 7.62 -19.36
C GLU A 35 23.81 8.74 -18.71
N VAL A 36 23.24 9.64 -19.52
CA VAL A 36 22.40 10.74 -19.06
C VAL A 36 20.94 10.31 -18.95
N CYS A 37 20.26 10.74 -17.88
CA CYS A 37 18.87 10.38 -17.65
C CYS A 37 17.91 11.19 -18.55
N GLY A 38 17.48 10.61 -19.67
CA GLY A 38 16.49 11.25 -20.56
C GLY A 38 15.18 11.65 -19.87
N SER A 39 14.74 10.89 -18.86
CA SER A 39 13.54 11.22 -18.08
C SER A 39 13.69 12.51 -17.24
N TYR A 40 14.85 12.71 -16.64
CA TYR A 40 15.19 13.93 -15.88
C TYR A 40 15.27 15.16 -16.79
N MET A 41 15.76 14.97 -18.01
CA MET A 41 15.93 16.05 -18.99
C MET A 41 14.60 16.64 -19.46
N ILE A 42 13.53 15.84 -19.56
CA ILE A 42 12.23 16.33 -20.06
C ILE A 42 11.32 16.81 -18.92
N ARG A 43 11.03 15.95 -17.93
CA ARG A 43 10.08 16.28 -16.87
C ARG A 43 10.70 16.01 -15.51
N PHE A 44 10.76 14.75 -15.12
CA PHE A 44 11.20 14.29 -13.82
C PHE A 44 11.81 12.89 -13.92
N CYS A 45 12.72 12.57 -13.01
CA CYS A 45 13.18 11.20 -12.83
C CYS A 45 12.29 10.48 -11.79
N PRO A 46 11.69 9.33 -12.12
CA PRO A 46 10.96 8.52 -11.15
C PRO A 46 11.79 8.10 -9.93
N HIS A 47 13.11 7.90 -10.08
CA HIS A 47 13.99 7.59 -8.95
C HIS A 47 14.08 8.75 -7.94
N ASP A 48 14.09 9.99 -8.41
CA ASP A 48 14.17 11.18 -7.54
C ASP A 48 12.85 11.47 -6.81
N LEU A 49 11.71 11.10 -7.43
CA LEU A 49 10.38 11.32 -6.87
C LEU A 49 10.12 10.50 -5.59
N PHE A 50 10.74 9.32 -5.48
CA PHE A 50 10.44 8.36 -4.43
C PHE A 50 11.56 8.20 -3.39
N VAL A 51 12.59 9.06 -3.41
CA VAL A 51 13.72 9.03 -2.46
C VAL A 51 13.22 9.17 -1.03
N ASN A 52 13.67 8.28 -0.14
CA ASN A 52 13.27 8.21 1.27
C ASN A 52 11.77 7.94 1.45
N THR A 53 11.15 7.18 0.54
CA THR A 53 9.74 6.78 0.67
C THR A 53 9.58 5.26 0.66
N ARG A 54 8.41 4.75 1.05
CA ARG A 54 8.08 3.31 1.02
C ARG A 54 8.12 2.67 -0.38
N SER A 55 8.19 3.48 -1.43
CA SER A 55 8.29 3.07 -2.84
C SER A 55 9.64 3.47 -3.45
N ASP A 56 10.67 3.67 -2.62
CA ASP A 56 11.99 4.11 -3.08
C ASP A 56 12.57 3.13 -4.11
N LEU A 57 12.99 3.67 -5.24
CA LEU A 57 13.56 2.93 -6.37
C LEU A 57 15.10 2.92 -6.31
N GLY A 58 15.69 3.54 -5.28
CA GLY A 58 17.13 3.72 -5.12
C GLY A 58 17.67 4.87 -5.98
N PRO A 59 18.98 5.19 -5.83
CA PRO A 59 19.63 6.24 -6.61
C PRO A 59 19.57 5.92 -8.11
N CYS A 60 19.36 6.94 -8.94
CA CYS A 60 19.28 6.76 -10.38
C CYS A 60 20.61 6.21 -10.93
N PRO A 61 20.60 5.18 -11.79
CA PRO A 61 21.81 4.66 -12.44
C PRO A 61 22.34 5.58 -13.55
N ARG A 62 21.65 6.69 -13.84
CA ARG A 62 21.98 7.65 -14.89
C ARG A 62 22.24 9.03 -14.28
N ILE A 63 23.08 9.81 -14.96
CA ILE A 63 23.54 11.13 -14.50
C ILE A 63 22.41 12.15 -14.57
N HIS A 64 22.21 12.88 -13.47
CA HIS A 64 21.33 14.04 -13.36
C HIS A 64 22.20 15.29 -13.21
N ASP A 65 22.39 16.05 -14.29
CA ASP A 65 23.12 17.32 -14.25
C ASP A 65 22.21 18.46 -14.77
N PRO A 66 21.91 19.49 -13.94
CA PRO A 66 21.14 20.65 -14.34
C PRO A 66 21.71 21.42 -15.54
N LYS A 67 23.05 21.45 -15.72
CA LYS A 67 23.69 22.14 -16.84
C LYS A 67 23.44 21.42 -18.18
N LEU A 68 23.40 20.09 -18.14
CA LEU A 68 23.05 19.28 -19.32
C LEU A 68 21.60 19.51 -19.73
N LYS A 69 20.69 19.66 -18.76
CA LYS A 69 19.27 19.98 -19.03
C LYS A 69 19.11 21.32 -19.75
N GLU A 70 19.77 22.35 -19.26
CA GLU A 70 19.74 23.67 -19.89
C GLU A 70 20.34 23.65 -21.31
N SER A 71 21.38 22.84 -21.54
CA SER A 71 21.97 22.64 -22.88
C SER A 71 21.04 21.90 -23.85
N PHE A 72 20.24 20.96 -23.33
CA PHE A 72 19.24 20.22 -24.11
C PHE A 72 18.08 21.11 -24.53
N GLU A 73 17.56 21.95 -23.62
CA GLU A 73 16.48 22.90 -23.90
C GLU A 73 16.88 23.96 -24.95
N LYS A 74 18.15 24.34 -25.00
CA LYS A 74 18.69 25.30 -25.99
C LYS A 74 19.06 24.66 -27.34
N SER A 75 19.02 23.33 -27.45
CA SER A 75 19.45 22.60 -28.64
C SER A 75 18.40 22.62 -29.75
N PRO A 76 18.77 22.87 -31.03
CA PRO A 76 17.84 22.76 -32.17
C PRO A 76 17.29 21.34 -32.39
N ARG A 77 17.92 20.34 -31.78
CA ARG A 77 17.51 18.93 -31.88
C ARG A 77 16.54 18.50 -30.78
N HIS A 78 16.18 19.40 -29.87
CA HIS A 78 15.28 19.15 -28.74
C HIS A 78 14.00 18.42 -29.18
N ASP A 79 13.23 19.03 -30.10
CA ASP A 79 11.90 18.55 -30.50
C ASP A 79 11.92 17.16 -31.16
N SER A 80 13.06 16.76 -31.75
CA SER A 80 13.20 15.43 -32.36
C SER A 80 13.43 14.32 -31.33
N PHE A 81 14.04 14.64 -30.18
CA PHE A 81 14.38 13.66 -29.13
C PHE A 81 13.32 13.57 -28.03
N VAL A 82 12.51 14.62 -27.84
CA VAL A 82 11.42 14.65 -26.85
C VAL A 82 10.49 13.42 -26.95
N PRO A 83 9.94 13.05 -28.12
CA PRO A 83 9.01 11.92 -28.20
C PRO A 83 9.63 10.58 -27.79
N ARG A 84 10.93 10.40 -28.03
CA ARG A 84 11.65 9.15 -27.70
C ARG A 84 11.82 9.00 -26.19
N PHE A 85 12.27 10.05 -25.52
CA PHE A 85 12.45 10.07 -24.07
C PHE A 85 11.10 10.09 -23.32
N GLU A 86 10.08 10.77 -23.85
CA GLU A 86 8.71 10.68 -23.32
C GLU A 86 8.15 9.27 -23.43
N ALA A 87 8.42 8.54 -24.52
CA ALA A 87 8.02 7.14 -24.64
C ALA A 87 8.71 6.22 -23.63
N GLU A 88 10.01 6.43 -23.37
CA GLU A 88 10.76 5.68 -22.35
C GLU A 88 10.22 5.95 -20.94
N LEU A 89 9.98 7.23 -20.61
CA LEU A 89 9.38 7.63 -19.34
C LEU A 89 7.94 7.09 -19.20
N GLY A 90 7.14 7.15 -20.26
CA GLY A 90 5.78 6.62 -20.31
C GLY A 90 5.72 5.14 -19.98
N GLN A 91 6.57 4.32 -20.60
CA GLN A 91 6.64 2.88 -20.32
C GLN A 91 7.00 2.58 -18.87
N PHE A 92 7.95 3.33 -18.31
CA PHE A 92 8.35 3.16 -16.91
C PHE A 92 7.24 3.56 -15.93
N CYS A 93 6.62 4.72 -16.16
CA CYS A 93 5.49 5.23 -15.37
C CYS A 93 4.27 4.29 -15.43
N GLU A 94 3.93 3.76 -16.60
CA GLU A 94 2.84 2.79 -16.75
C GLU A 94 3.08 1.54 -15.89
N LYS A 95 4.30 1.00 -15.89
CA LYS A 95 4.67 -0.15 -15.04
C LYS A 95 4.51 0.17 -13.56
N LEU A 96 4.98 1.34 -13.12
CA LEU A 96 4.85 1.79 -11.72
C LEU A 96 3.39 1.92 -11.28
N VAL A 97 2.54 2.51 -12.12
CA VAL A 97 1.11 2.67 -11.81
C VAL A 97 0.39 1.33 -11.83
N MET A 98 0.72 0.42 -12.75
CA MET A 98 0.15 -0.93 -12.76
C MET A 98 0.44 -1.71 -11.46
N ASP A 99 1.65 -1.61 -10.93
CA ASP A 99 2.02 -2.25 -9.67
C ASP A 99 1.32 -1.61 -8.46
N LEU A 100 1.18 -0.28 -8.48
CA LEU A 100 0.40 0.45 -7.48
C LEU A 100 -1.09 0.07 -7.53
N ASP A 101 -1.72 0.05 -8.71
CA ASP A 101 -3.14 -0.26 -8.87
C ASP A 101 -3.45 -1.69 -8.46
N ARG A 102 -2.51 -2.63 -8.69
CA ARG A 102 -2.59 -4.00 -8.15
C ARG A 102 -2.61 -4.00 -6.63
N LYS A 103 -1.79 -3.16 -5.99
CA LYS A 103 -1.74 -3.02 -4.52
C LYS A 103 -3.01 -2.37 -3.98
N VAL A 104 -3.52 -1.33 -4.64
CA VAL A 104 -4.79 -0.64 -4.35
C VAL A 104 -5.95 -1.61 -4.42
N ARG A 105 -6.06 -2.40 -5.50
CA ARG A 105 -7.12 -3.39 -5.67
C ARG A 105 -7.11 -4.47 -4.59
N ARG A 106 -5.94 -5.05 -4.28
CA ARG A 106 -5.79 -5.98 -3.14
C ARG A 106 -6.11 -5.34 -1.79
N GLY A 107 -5.90 -4.02 -1.66
CA GLY A 107 -6.30 -3.27 -0.48
C GLY A 107 -7.81 -3.10 -0.37
N ARG A 108 -8.48 -2.79 -1.49
CA ARG A 108 -9.95 -2.72 -1.57
C ARG A 108 -10.60 -4.07 -1.29
N GLU A 109 -10.07 -5.16 -1.85
CA GLU A 109 -10.56 -6.52 -1.59
C GLU A 109 -10.49 -6.88 -0.09
N ARG A 110 -9.45 -6.43 0.62
CA ARG A 110 -9.33 -6.60 2.08
C ARG A 110 -10.37 -5.81 2.85
N LEU A 111 -10.67 -4.58 2.44
CA LEU A 111 -11.74 -3.77 3.05
C LEU A 111 -13.13 -4.34 2.76
N ALA A 112 -13.32 -4.95 1.59
CA ALA A 112 -14.59 -5.58 1.21
C ALA A 112 -14.86 -6.89 1.99
N GLN A 113 -13.82 -7.68 2.29
CA GLN A 113 -13.94 -8.91 3.10
C GLN A 113 -14.26 -8.66 4.58
N GLU A 114 -14.09 -7.44 5.09
CA GLU A 114 -14.53 -7.05 6.43
C GLU A 114 -16.04 -6.78 6.52
N VAL A 115 -16.78 -6.81 5.39
CA VAL A 115 -18.23 -6.56 5.30
C VAL A 115 -19.02 -7.79 4.82
N GLU A 116 -18.64 -9.00 5.26
CA GLU A 116 -19.59 -10.13 5.25
C GLU A 116 -20.34 -10.17 6.59
N VAL A 117 -21.51 -9.52 6.59
CA VAL A 117 -22.47 -9.54 7.68
C VAL A 117 -23.05 -10.96 7.81
N PRO A 118 -23.00 -11.62 8.98
CA PRO A 118 -23.69 -12.89 9.21
C PRO A 118 -25.21 -12.70 9.09
N PRO A 119 -25.99 -13.70 8.64
CA PRO A 119 -27.44 -13.56 8.53
C PRO A 119 -28.03 -13.26 9.92
N ALA A 120 -28.83 -12.20 10.01
CA ALA A 120 -29.45 -11.74 11.24
C ALA A 120 -30.39 -12.82 11.82
N ALA A 121 -30.28 -13.08 13.12
CA ALA A 121 -31.25 -13.86 13.88
C ALA A 121 -32.61 -13.13 13.94
N PRO A 122 -33.75 -13.87 14.03
CA PRO A 122 -35.07 -13.33 13.77
C PRO A 122 -35.51 -12.29 14.82
N VAL A 123 -35.99 -11.16 14.31
CA VAL A 123 -36.71 -10.12 15.06
C VAL A 123 -38.03 -10.71 15.59
N SER A 124 -38.46 -10.32 16.79
CA SER A 124 -39.74 -10.72 17.38
C SER A 124 -40.92 -10.48 16.42
N ILE A 125 -41.80 -11.46 16.25
CA ILE A 125 -42.92 -11.49 15.28
C ILE A 125 -43.79 -10.21 15.33
N GLU A 126 -44.01 -9.64 16.52
CA GLU A 126 -44.79 -8.41 16.71
C GLU A 126 -44.16 -7.16 16.06
N LYS A 127 -42.82 -7.05 16.07
CA LYS A 127 -42.11 -5.93 15.44
C LYS A 127 -42.06 -6.07 13.93
N SER A 128 -41.99 -7.30 13.40
CA SER A 128 -42.05 -7.52 11.94
C SER A 128 -43.43 -7.17 11.36
N GLU A 129 -44.52 -7.41 12.08
CA GLU A 129 -45.86 -7.01 11.65
C GLU A 129 -46.04 -5.48 11.67
N GLN A 130 -45.52 -4.79 12.69
CA GLN A 130 -45.53 -3.33 12.75
C GLN A 130 -44.72 -2.68 11.63
N LEU A 131 -43.56 -3.26 11.29
CA LEU A 131 -42.75 -2.79 10.17
C LEU A 131 -43.46 -3.01 8.82
N ALA A 132 -44.11 -4.15 8.61
CA ALA A 132 -44.87 -4.41 7.39
C ALA A 132 -46.04 -3.42 7.20
N LEU A 133 -46.77 -3.10 8.28
CA LEU A 133 -47.86 -2.12 8.25
C LEU A 133 -47.37 -0.69 7.99
N LEU A 134 -46.20 -0.31 8.51
CA LEU A 134 -45.59 0.99 8.22
C LEU A 134 -45.11 1.08 6.77
N GLU A 135 -44.52 0.01 6.23
CA GLU A 135 -44.11 -0.05 4.82
C GLU A 135 -45.30 0.08 3.86
N GLU A 136 -46.41 -0.59 4.15
CA GLU A 136 -47.64 -0.46 3.34
C GLU A 136 -48.19 0.97 3.37
N LYS A 137 -48.17 1.63 4.54
CA LYS A 137 -48.60 3.03 4.68
C LYS A 137 -47.70 4.00 3.92
N ILE A 138 -46.38 3.80 3.98
CA ILE A 138 -45.40 4.62 3.23
C ILE A 138 -45.64 4.47 1.73
N LYS A 139 -45.84 3.23 1.25
CA LYS A 139 -46.12 2.99 -0.18
C LYS A 139 -47.38 3.71 -0.65
N LYS A 140 -48.48 3.64 0.10
CA LYS A 140 -49.74 4.33 -0.24
C LYS A 140 -49.58 5.86 -0.28
N LEU A 141 -48.78 6.43 0.61
CA LEU A 141 -48.52 7.88 0.62
C LEU A 141 -47.63 8.31 -0.54
N LEU A 142 -46.65 7.49 -0.95
CA LEU A 142 -45.82 7.76 -2.12
C LEU A 142 -46.63 7.71 -3.42
N GLU A 143 -47.54 6.74 -3.58
CA GLU A 143 -48.46 6.70 -4.72
C GLU A 143 -49.37 7.95 -4.78
N GLN A 144 -49.81 8.46 -3.62
CA GLN A 144 -50.56 9.72 -3.56
C GLN A 144 -49.71 10.93 -3.93
N VAL A 145 -48.44 10.98 -3.51
CA VAL A 145 -47.49 12.03 -3.90
C VAL A 145 -47.26 12.02 -5.41
N GLU A 146 -47.07 10.84 -6.02
CA GLU A 146 -46.90 10.71 -7.47
C GLU A 146 -48.12 11.25 -8.21
N SER A 147 -49.34 10.89 -7.79
CA SER A 147 -50.57 11.38 -8.42
C SER A 147 -50.78 12.90 -8.27
N LEU A 148 -50.38 13.49 -7.12
CA LEU A 148 -50.44 14.94 -6.90
C LEU A 148 -49.33 15.68 -7.66
N GLY A 149 -48.18 15.02 -7.86
CA GLY A 149 -47.10 15.48 -8.73
C GLY A 149 -47.53 15.55 -10.19
N GLU A 150 -48.19 14.50 -10.70
CA GLU A 150 -48.79 14.49 -12.05
C GLU A 150 -49.89 15.54 -12.22
N ALA A 151 -50.66 15.81 -11.16
CA ALA A 151 -51.67 16.87 -11.13
C ALA A 151 -51.09 18.29 -10.93
N GLY A 152 -49.77 18.43 -10.76
CA GLY A 152 -49.09 19.73 -10.62
C GLY A 152 -49.33 20.45 -9.29
N LYS A 153 -49.84 19.76 -8.27
CA LYS A 153 -50.12 20.33 -6.94
C LYS A 153 -48.92 20.17 -6.01
N VAL A 154 -47.88 20.96 -6.26
CA VAL A 154 -46.58 20.86 -5.59
C VAL A 154 -46.66 21.04 -4.07
N ASP A 155 -47.46 22.00 -3.59
CA ASP A 155 -47.57 22.28 -2.14
C ASP A 155 -48.25 21.13 -1.37
N GLU A 156 -49.25 20.47 -1.96
CA GLU A 156 -49.94 19.32 -1.37
C GLU A 156 -49.04 18.07 -1.40
N ALA A 157 -48.27 17.88 -2.47
CA ALA A 157 -47.29 16.80 -2.60
C ALA A 157 -46.14 16.93 -1.59
N GLU A 158 -45.63 18.15 -1.36
CA GLU A 158 -44.59 18.41 -0.37
C GLU A 158 -45.09 18.12 1.07
N ALA A 159 -46.34 18.48 1.37
CA ALA A 159 -46.94 18.19 2.68
C ALA A 159 -47.10 16.68 2.94
N LEU A 160 -47.40 15.88 1.91
CA LEU A 160 -47.44 14.42 2.02
C LEU A 160 -46.04 13.81 2.12
N MET A 161 -45.05 14.36 1.42
CA MET A 161 -43.65 13.93 1.54
C MET A 161 -43.12 14.10 2.97
N ARG A 162 -43.45 15.20 3.65
CA ARG A 162 -43.08 15.38 5.06
C ARG A 162 -43.72 14.31 5.97
N LYS A 163 -44.92 13.82 5.66
CA LYS A 163 -45.53 12.69 6.39
C LYS A 163 -44.82 11.38 6.11
N VAL A 164 -44.37 11.15 4.87
CA VAL A 164 -43.53 10.00 4.51
C VAL A 164 -42.21 10.03 5.28
N ASP A 165 -41.57 11.19 5.42
CA ASP A 165 -40.35 11.34 6.19
C ASP A 165 -40.55 11.02 7.68
N LEU A 166 -41.67 11.45 8.27
CA LEU A 166 -42.02 11.10 9.65
C LEU A 166 -42.23 9.60 9.85
N LEU A 167 -42.93 8.93 8.92
CA LEU A 167 -43.12 7.47 8.98
C LEU A 167 -41.82 6.70 8.73
N ASN A 168 -40.92 7.24 7.91
CA ASN A 168 -39.57 6.67 7.74
C ASN A 168 -38.75 6.80 9.02
N ILE A 169 -38.85 7.92 9.75
CA ILE A 169 -38.22 8.08 11.07
C ILE A 169 -38.77 7.04 12.06
N GLU A 170 -40.09 6.84 12.12
CA GLU A 170 -40.72 5.82 12.97
C GLU A 170 -40.32 4.39 12.58
N LYS A 171 -40.21 4.10 11.28
CA LYS A 171 -39.66 2.84 10.78
C LYS A 171 -38.22 2.63 11.25
N THR A 172 -37.39 3.66 11.19
CA THR A 172 -35.99 3.55 11.65
C THR A 172 -35.87 3.37 13.16
N SER A 173 -36.73 3.99 13.96
CA SER A 173 -36.72 3.82 15.42
C SER A 173 -37.17 2.43 15.86
N LEU A 174 -38.12 1.80 15.15
CA LEU A 174 -38.56 0.42 15.41
C LEU A 174 -37.55 -0.64 14.94
N THR A 175 -36.71 -0.30 13.96
CA THR A 175 -35.64 -1.17 13.44
C THR A 175 -34.38 -1.11 14.31
N GLN A 176 -34.18 -0.03 15.08
CA GLN A 176 -33.08 0.08 16.03
C GLN A 176 -33.35 -0.76 17.27
N LEU A 177 -32.50 -1.77 17.52
CA LEU A 177 -32.45 -2.49 18.79
C LEU A 177 -32.09 -1.50 19.92
N PRO A 178 -32.60 -1.68 21.15
CA PRO A 178 -32.13 -0.89 22.28
C PRO A 178 -30.65 -1.18 22.52
N GLN A 179 -29.80 -0.23 22.12
CA GLN A 179 -28.43 -0.17 22.62
C GLN A 179 -28.52 0.16 24.10
N ASN A 180 -28.07 -0.76 24.95
CA ASN A 180 -27.90 -0.48 26.37
C ASN A 180 -26.92 0.69 26.52
N ASP A 181 -27.46 1.82 26.99
CA ASP A 181 -26.72 2.95 27.54
C ASP A 181 -25.89 2.50 28.73
N LYS A 182 -24.67 2.03 28.46
CA LYS A 182 -23.53 2.00 29.39
C LYS A 182 -22.23 1.56 28.68
N LEU A 183 -21.82 2.26 27.63
CA LEU A 183 -20.42 2.25 27.19
C LEU A 183 -20.08 3.57 26.48
N LEU A 184 -19.25 4.39 27.12
CA LEU A 184 -18.59 5.52 26.47
C LEU A 184 -17.63 5.00 25.38
N ILE A 185 -17.93 5.36 24.13
CA ILE A 185 -17.01 5.73 23.04
C ILE A 185 -15.83 4.78 22.78
N THR A 186 -16.08 3.75 21.97
CA THR A 186 -15.10 3.29 20.96
C THR A 186 -15.72 3.50 19.59
N GLN A 187 -15.47 4.67 18.99
CA GLN A 187 -15.67 4.81 17.55
C GLN A 187 -14.66 3.90 16.87
N GLU A 188 -15.11 2.76 16.34
CA GLU A 188 -14.29 1.97 15.42
C GLU A 188 -13.94 2.84 14.22
N LYS A 189 -12.66 3.22 14.17
CA LYS A 189 -12.07 4.01 13.09
C LYS A 189 -12.14 3.19 11.80
N LYS A 190 -13.16 3.42 10.97
CA LYS A 190 -13.29 2.79 9.65
C LYS A 190 -12.04 3.11 8.83
N MET A 191 -11.37 2.08 8.33
CA MET A 191 -10.19 2.21 7.49
C MET A 191 -10.62 2.50 6.04
N ALA A 192 -10.09 3.57 5.46
CA ALA A 192 -10.21 3.93 4.06
C ALA A 192 -8.88 3.68 3.35
N LEU A 193 -8.89 3.57 2.02
CA LEU A 193 -7.68 3.41 1.21
C LEU A 193 -7.54 4.60 0.27
N CYS A 194 -6.37 5.23 0.25
CA CYS A 194 -6.06 6.30 -0.70
C CYS A 194 -5.87 5.71 -2.10
N GLU A 195 -6.65 6.19 -3.06
CA GLU A 195 -6.61 5.70 -4.44
C GLU A 195 -5.36 6.15 -5.20
N ILE A 196 -4.69 7.21 -4.74
CA ILE A 196 -3.54 7.85 -5.39
C ILE A 196 -2.22 7.17 -5.03
N CYS A 197 -2.03 6.77 -3.78
CA CYS A 197 -0.76 6.17 -3.33
C CYS A 197 -0.95 4.84 -2.57
N GLY A 198 -2.17 4.31 -2.48
CA GLY A 198 -2.45 2.97 -1.93
C GLY A 198 -2.18 2.83 -0.43
N SER A 199 -2.10 3.95 0.30
CA SER A 199 -1.94 3.96 1.75
C SER A 199 -3.30 3.88 2.45
N PHE A 200 -3.36 3.19 3.58
CA PHE A 200 -4.57 3.12 4.39
C PHE A 200 -4.66 4.37 5.29
N LEU A 201 -5.82 5.00 5.28
CA LEU A 201 -6.19 6.17 6.07
C LEU A 201 -7.35 5.79 7.00
N VAL A 202 -7.57 6.56 8.05
CA VAL A 202 -8.78 6.44 8.87
C VAL A 202 -9.83 7.40 8.30
N ALA A 203 -11.03 6.92 8.00
CA ALA A 203 -12.09 7.69 7.33
C ALA A 203 -12.55 8.94 8.10
N ASN A 204 -12.38 8.95 9.43
CA ASN A 204 -12.75 10.07 10.32
C ASN A 204 -11.54 10.67 11.07
N ASP A 205 -10.35 10.65 10.46
CA ASP A 205 -9.16 11.21 11.12
C ASP A 205 -9.15 12.74 11.14
N ALA A 206 -8.34 13.32 12.04
CA ALA A 206 -8.13 14.76 12.10
C ALA A 206 -7.62 15.30 10.76
N ALA A 207 -8.18 16.43 10.31
CA ALA A 207 -7.89 17.04 9.00
C ALA A 207 -6.39 17.29 8.75
N GLU A 208 -5.62 17.52 9.81
CA GLU A 208 -4.17 17.72 9.73
C GLU A 208 -3.41 16.45 9.28
N ARG A 209 -3.87 15.26 9.69
CA ARG A 209 -3.24 13.99 9.29
C ARG A 209 -3.57 13.65 7.83
N THR A 210 -4.80 13.89 7.39
CA THR A 210 -5.17 13.71 5.97
C THR A 210 -4.45 14.72 5.08
N GLN A 211 -4.22 15.95 5.55
CA GLN A 211 -3.39 16.93 4.85
C GLN A 211 -1.92 16.50 4.75
N SER A 212 -1.31 16.02 5.85
CA SER A 212 0.07 15.50 5.83
C SER A 212 0.26 14.32 4.87
N HIS A 213 -0.81 13.55 4.65
CA HIS A 213 -0.82 12.47 3.68
C HIS A 213 -0.81 13.00 2.24
N VAL A 214 -1.69 13.96 1.92
CA VAL A 214 -1.81 14.55 0.58
C VAL A 214 -0.57 15.35 0.19
N THR A 215 0.09 16.00 1.17
CA THR A 215 1.36 16.71 0.96
C THR A 215 2.58 15.79 1.03
N GLY A 216 2.39 14.49 1.31
CA GLY A 216 3.46 13.52 1.37
C GLY A 216 4.11 13.28 0.01
N LYS A 217 5.43 13.09 -0.01
CA LYS A 217 6.21 12.81 -1.23
C LYS A 217 5.65 11.65 -2.05
N GLN A 218 5.11 10.62 -1.41
CA GLN A 218 4.49 9.49 -2.09
C GLN A 218 3.19 9.86 -2.81
N HIS A 219 2.35 10.66 -2.16
CA HIS A 219 1.08 11.08 -2.72
C HIS A 219 1.31 12.01 -3.92
N ILE A 220 2.19 13.00 -3.75
CA ILE A 220 2.60 13.92 -4.81
C ILE A 220 3.30 13.17 -5.95
N GLY A 221 4.25 12.27 -5.64
CA GLY A 221 5.00 11.52 -6.63
C GLY A 221 4.11 10.64 -7.52
N TYR A 222 3.19 9.87 -6.93
CA TYR A 222 2.23 9.10 -7.72
C TYR A 222 1.18 9.96 -8.43
N GLY A 223 0.83 11.13 -7.87
CA GLY A 223 0.01 12.13 -8.55
C GLY A 223 0.67 12.60 -9.85
N MET A 224 1.91 13.09 -9.77
CA MET A 224 2.68 13.54 -10.94
C MET A 224 2.86 12.44 -12.00
N VAL A 225 3.08 11.20 -11.58
CA VAL A 225 3.20 10.05 -12.50
C VAL A 225 1.87 9.77 -13.21
N ARG A 226 0.74 9.86 -12.51
CA ARG A 226 -0.59 9.65 -13.11
C ARG A 226 -0.99 10.78 -14.06
N ASP A 227 -0.73 12.03 -13.68
CA ASP A 227 -0.97 13.19 -14.53
C ASP A 227 -0.16 13.08 -15.82
N PHE A 228 1.13 12.74 -15.72
CA PHE A 228 1.99 12.50 -16.88
C PHE A 228 1.47 11.38 -17.79
N ILE A 229 0.98 10.26 -17.23
CA ILE A 229 0.40 9.18 -18.05
C ILE A 229 -0.87 9.63 -18.77
N SER A 230 -1.70 10.47 -18.12
CA SER A 230 -2.90 11.02 -18.75
C SER A 230 -2.52 11.92 -19.93
N GLU A 231 -1.63 12.88 -19.70
CA GLU A 231 -1.10 13.77 -20.74
C GLU A 231 -0.46 12.98 -21.90
N TYR A 232 0.36 11.97 -21.58
CA TYR A 232 1.05 11.14 -22.57
C TYR A 232 0.06 10.31 -23.42
N LYS A 233 -1.00 9.77 -22.81
CA LYS A 233 -2.04 9.03 -23.55
C LYS A 233 -2.87 9.95 -24.44
N GLU A 234 -3.24 11.12 -23.96
CA GLU A 234 -3.96 12.13 -24.73
C GLU A 234 -3.13 12.62 -25.93
N ALA A 235 -1.84 12.90 -25.72
CA ALA A 235 -0.91 13.29 -26.78
C ALA A 235 -0.77 12.19 -27.85
N LYS A 236 -0.68 10.92 -27.42
CA LYS A 236 -0.58 9.77 -28.32
C LYS A 236 -1.86 9.53 -29.12
N GLU A 237 -3.03 9.69 -28.52
CA GLU A 237 -4.32 9.60 -29.22
C GLU A 237 -4.49 10.77 -30.21
N LYS A 238 -4.11 11.98 -29.82
CA LYS A 238 -4.10 13.15 -30.72
C LYS A 238 -3.18 12.92 -31.93
N ALA A 239 -1.97 12.40 -31.72
CA ALA A 239 -1.05 12.07 -32.81
C ALA A 239 -1.62 10.99 -33.75
N ARG A 240 -2.28 9.96 -33.20
CA ARG A 240 -2.98 8.93 -33.99
C ARG A 240 -4.14 9.50 -34.80
N GLU A 241 -4.89 10.43 -34.22
CA GLU A 241 -6.01 11.11 -34.89
C GLU A 241 -5.52 12.05 -35.99
N GLU A 242 -4.45 12.80 -35.75
CA GLU A 242 -3.80 13.63 -36.77
C GLU A 242 -3.25 12.78 -37.93
N GLU A 243 -2.63 11.64 -37.64
CA GLU A 243 -2.18 10.68 -38.67
C GLU A 243 -3.37 10.11 -39.45
N ARG A 244 -4.47 9.78 -38.78
CA ARG A 244 -5.71 9.30 -39.43
C ARG A 244 -6.30 10.36 -40.35
N LEU A 245 -6.37 11.61 -39.90
CA LEU A 245 -6.84 12.76 -40.69
C LEU A 245 -5.90 13.06 -41.87
N ALA A 246 -4.59 12.92 -41.70
CA ALA A 246 -3.62 13.08 -42.78
C ALA A 246 -3.80 12.01 -43.86
N ARG A 247 -3.98 10.74 -43.47
CA ARG A 247 -4.28 9.64 -44.41
C ARG A 247 -5.61 9.84 -45.13
N GLU A 248 -6.62 10.36 -44.44
CA GLU A 248 -7.93 10.67 -45.04
C GLU A 248 -7.82 11.82 -46.05
N LYS A 249 -7.10 12.90 -45.72
CA LYS A 249 -6.81 14.00 -46.64
C LYS A 249 -6.02 13.53 -47.87
N GLU A 250 -5.01 12.70 -47.67
CA GLU A 250 -4.22 12.13 -48.77
C GLU A 250 -5.11 11.25 -49.68
N ALA A 251 -6.01 10.45 -49.10
CA ALA A 251 -6.97 9.64 -49.85
C ALA A 251 -7.97 10.51 -50.63
N GLU A 252 -8.44 11.62 -50.04
CA GLU A 252 -9.33 12.58 -50.69
C GLU A 252 -8.63 13.32 -51.85
N GLU A 253 -7.38 13.74 -51.66
CA GLU A 253 -6.56 14.34 -52.72
C GLU A 253 -6.33 13.37 -53.87
N ARG A 254 -5.98 12.10 -53.58
CA ARG A 254 -5.86 11.04 -54.59
C ARG A 254 -7.17 10.82 -55.33
N ARG A 255 -8.32 10.94 -54.66
CA ARG A 255 -9.65 10.84 -55.30
C ARG A 255 -9.92 12.03 -56.22
N LYS A 256 -9.65 13.27 -55.77
CA LYS A 256 -9.79 14.48 -56.59
C LYS A 256 -8.88 14.46 -57.82
N GLN A 257 -7.65 13.96 -57.68
CA GLN A 257 -6.75 13.75 -58.82
C GLN A 257 -7.34 12.79 -59.84
N ARG A 258 -7.89 11.65 -59.40
CA ARG A 258 -8.58 10.69 -60.29
C ARG A 258 -9.80 11.29 -60.97
N GLU A 259 -10.62 12.08 -60.26
CA GLU A 259 -11.78 12.77 -60.83
C GLU A 259 -11.35 13.82 -61.88
N ASN A 260 -10.31 14.61 -61.60
CA ASN A 260 -9.73 15.56 -62.56
C ASN A 260 -9.12 14.88 -63.78
N GLU A 261 -8.45 13.72 -63.62
CA GLU A 261 -7.94 12.93 -64.74
C GLU A 261 -9.08 12.42 -65.64
N VAL A 262 -10.18 11.94 -65.04
CA VAL A 262 -11.36 11.50 -65.78
C VAL A 262 -12.03 12.68 -66.52
N GLU A 263 -12.14 13.84 -65.88
CA GLU A 263 -12.71 15.04 -66.49
C GLU A 263 -11.84 15.57 -67.65
N ASN A 264 -10.51 15.61 -67.47
CA ASN A 264 -9.56 15.98 -68.53
C ASN A 264 -9.59 14.99 -69.69
N ARG A 265 -9.79 13.70 -69.42
CA ARG A 265 -9.95 12.67 -70.46
C ARG A 265 -11.26 12.85 -71.22
N SER A 266 -12.34 13.24 -70.54
CA SER A 266 -13.64 13.59 -71.15
C SER A 266 -13.56 14.86 -72.02
N LYS A 267 -12.86 15.90 -71.57
CA LYS A 267 -12.59 17.11 -72.37
C LYS A 267 -11.75 16.81 -73.62
N ARG A 268 -10.73 15.94 -73.50
CA ARG A 268 -9.94 15.45 -74.64
C ARG A 268 -10.74 14.58 -75.62
N SER A 269 -11.72 13.81 -75.15
CA SER A 269 -12.60 13.05 -76.06
C SER A 269 -13.57 13.95 -76.81
N ASN A 270 -14.13 14.99 -76.18
CA ASN A 270 -14.97 15.98 -76.87
C ASN A 270 -14.19 16.78 -77.92
N SER A 271 -12.93 17.15 -77.65
CA SER A 271 -12.07 17.81 -78.66
C SER A 271 -11.73 16.88 -79.83
N ARG A 272 -11.52 15.57 -79.58
CA ARG A 272 -11.24 14.56 -80.61
C ARG A 272 -12.49 14.13 -81.40
N GLU A 273 -13.68 14.38 -80.88
CA GLU A 273 -14.94 14.16 -81.61
C GLU A 273 -15.26 15.35 -82.53
N SER A 274 -14.82 16.57 -82.17
CA SER A 274 -14.84 17.74 -83.05
C SER A 274 -13.87 17.62 -84.24
N ASP A 275 -12.67 17.07 -84.03
CA ASP A 275 -11.68 16.88 -85.13
C ASP A 275 -12.01 15.66 -86.04
N ARG A 276 -12.88 14.75 -85.60
CA ARG A 276 -13.30 13.58 -86.40
C ARG A 276 -14.41 13.86 -87.41
N TYR A 277 -14.92 15.09 -87.47
CA TYR A 277 -15.79 15.53 -88.57
C TYR A 277 -15.03 16.07 -89.79
N HIS A 278 -13.70 16.19 -89.73
CA HIS A 278 -12.90 16.63 -90.90
C HIS A 278 -12.09 15.55 -91.62
N ASP A 279 -11.93 14.35 -91.05
CA ASP A 279 -11.13 13.26 -91.68
C ASP A 279 -11.93 11.96 -91.89
N ARG A 280 -13.21 12.06 -92.24
CA ARG A 280 -14.03 10.93 -92.75
C ARG A 280 -14.31 11.02 -94.25
N GLU A 281 -13.44 11.70 -95.00
CA GLU A 281 -13.36 11.60 -96.46
C GLU A 281 -11.96 11.18 -96.92
N ARG A 282 -11.41 10.06 -96.41
CA ARG A 282 -10.42 9.31 -97.19
C ARG A 282 -10.20 7.90 -96.66
N GLU A 283 -10.31 6.96 -97.60
CA GLU A 283 -9.79 5.58 -97.56
C GLU A 283 -10.59 4.63 -96.65
N ARG A 284 -11.56 3.82 -97.09
CA ARG A 284 -11.68 2.94 -98.27
C ARG A 284 -10.41 2.17 -98.64
N ASP A 285 -10.53 0.86 -98.41
CA ASP A 285 -9.81 -0.26 -99.03
C ASP A 285 -8.42 -0.62 -98.48
N ARG A 286 -8.37 -1.72 -97.70
CA ARG A 286 -7.72 -3.00 -98.11
C ARG A 286 -7.62 -4.04 -96.97
N GLY A 287 -8.32 -5.16 -97.16
CA GLY A 287 -7.68 -6.49 -97.28
C GLY A 287 -7.15 -7.24 -96.04
N ARG A 288 -7.96 -8.22 -95.60
CA ARG A 288 -7.72 -9.68 -95.70
C ARG A 288 -6.66 -10.40 -94.80
N ASP A 289 -7.21 -11.26 -93.93
CA ASP A 289 -6.83 -12.61 -93.47
C ASP A 289 -5.42 -12.94 -92.93
N ARG A 290 -5.37 -13.53 -91.72
CA ARG A 290 -4.69 -14.82 -91.42
C ARG A 290 -5.00 -15.35 -90.00
N HIS A 291 -5.56 -16.56 -89.95
CA HIS A 291 -5.73 -17.42 -88.78
C HIS A 291 -4.39 -17.99 -88.25
N ARG A 292 -4.31 -18.26 -86.94
CA ARG A 292 -3.71 -19.51 -86.42
C ARG A 292 -4.12 -19.81 -84.98
N ASP A 293 -4.72 -20.98 -84.79
CA ASP A 293 -5.15 -21.58 -83.53
C ASP A 293 -3.99 -22.17 -82.70
N ARG A 294 -4.16 -22.23 -81.38
CA ARG A 294 -3.66 -23.33 -80.54
C ARG A 294 -4.35 -23.37 -79.17
N ASP A 295 -5.14 -24.42 -78.99
CA ASP A 295 -5.79 -24.80 -77.74
C ASP A 295 -4.88 -25.59 -76.79
N TYR A 296 -5.30 -25.59 -75.52
CA TYR A 296 -5.40 -26.69 -74.55
C TYR A 296 -4.63 -26.61 -73.22
N ASN A 297 -5.44 -26.42 -72.17
CA ASN A 297 -5.48 -27.10 -70.87
C ASN A 297 -4.34 -26.93 -69.84
N ARG A 298 -4.72 -26.32 -68.69
CA ARG A 298 -4.70 -27.07 -67.42
C ARG A 298 -5.74 -26.53 -66.43
N GLU A 299 -6.74 -27.36 -66.17
CA GLU A 299 -7.70 -27.23 -65.08
C GLU A 299 -7.06 -27.58 -63.73
N ARG A 300 -7.45 -26.86 -62.67
CA ARG A 300 -7.72 -27.47 -61.35
C ARG A 300 -8.87 -26.73 -60.65
N SER A 301 -10.07 -27.21 -60.97
CA SER A 301 -11.15 -27.65 -60.06
C SER A 301 -11.13 -27.17 -58.59
N THR A 302 -12.13 -26.35 -58.18
CA THR A 302 -13.40 -26.66 -57.45
C THR A 302 -13.18 -26.69 -55.92
N GLU A 303 -14.00 -26.12 -55.03
CA GLU A 303 -15.47 -25.93 -54.96
C GLU A 303 -15.79 -24.59 -54.22
N TRP A 304 -16.71 -23.71 -54.65
CA TRP A 304 -18.20 -23.77 -54.64
C TRP A 304 -18.80 -24.18 -53.28
N SER A 305 -19.87 -23.59 -52.73
CA SER A 305 -20.96 -22.74 -53.23
C SER A 305 -21.72 -22.21 -51.99
N GLY A 306 -22.32 -21.02 -51.96
CA GLY A 306 -23.69 -20.76 -52.43
C GLY A 306 -24.36 -19.79 -51.43
N ARG A 307 -24.63 -18.54 -51.86
CA ARG A 307 -25.96 -17.98 -52.20
C ARG A 307 -27.00 -17.97 -51.08
N GLY A 308 -27.52 -16.78 -50.79
CA GLY A 308 -28.84 -16.60 -50.16
C GLY A 308 -29.11 -15.18 -49.68
N SER A 309 -29.86 -14.41 -50.48
CA SER A 309 -30.35 -13.05 -50.23
C SER A 309 -31.17 -12.87 -48.95
N ARG A 310 -31.21 -11.64 -48.40
CA ARG A 310 -32.49 -10.98 -48.10
C ARG A 310 -32.37 -9.46 -47.89
N ASP A 311 -33.43 -8.81 -48.34
CA ASP A 311 -33.65 -7.39 -48.58
C ASP A 311 -33.83 -6.49 -47.36
N GLY A 312 -33.69 -5.19 -47.63
CA GLY A 312 -34.45 -4.09 -47.00
C GLY A 312 -33.69 -3.36 -45.90
N GLY A 313 -33.47 -2.04 -45.92
CA GLY A 313 -33.94 -0.99 -46.79
C GLY A 313 -34.08 0.31 -45.96
N ARG A 314 -33.74 1.44 -46.59
CA ARG A 314 -34.07 2.84 -46.20
C ARG A 314 -33.31 3.38 -44.98
N GLY A 315 -32.83 4.62 -44.94
CA GLY A 315 -32.94 5.77 -45.82
C GLY A 315 -32.10 6.90 -45.22
N ARG A 316 -31.53 7.73 -46.08
CA ARG A 316 -30.77 8.93 -45.73
C ARG A 316 -31.70 9.99 -45.15
N ASP A 317 -31.17 10.88 -44.31
CA ASP A 317 -31.38 12.31 -44.53
C ASP A 317 -30.31 13.17 -43.83
N TRP A 318 -29.75 14.09 -44.61
CA TRP A 318 -28.96 15.24 -44.19
C TRP A 318 -29.92 16.36 -43.78
N LYS A 319 -29.55 17.18 -42.79
CA LYS A 319 -29.84 18.63 -42.82
C LYS A 319 -29.00 19.46 -41.82
N HIS A 320 -28.48 20.55 -42.36
CA HIS A 320 -27.87 21.71 -41.71
C HIS A 320 -28.78 22.42 -40.71
N ASN A 321 -28.20 23.05 -39.68
CA ASN A 321 -28.21 24.51 -39.42
C ASN A 321 -27.53 24.84 -38.07
N ASN A 322 -26.43 25.59 -38.04
CA ASN A 322 -26.29 27.06 -38.06
C ASN A 322 -26.61 27.77 -36.72
N ARG A 323 -25.54 28.41 -36.19
CA ARG A 323 -25.46 29.77 -35.60
C ARG A 323 -25.80 30.01 -34.12
N ARG A 324 -24.75 30.54 -33.46
CA ARG A 324 -24.60 31.90 -32.85
C ARG A 324 -24.62 32.03 -31.31
N ASN A 325 -23.46 32.49 -30.83
CA ASN A 325 -23.17 33.68 -29.99
C ASN A 325 -23.68 33.81 -28.54
N GLY A 326 -22.77 34.38 -27.73
CA GLY A 326 -23.05 35.08 -26.44
C GLY A 326 -22.44 34.33 -25.27
N ARG A 327 -21.18 34.54 -24.84
CA ARG A 327 -20.55 35.71 -24.19
C ARG A 327 -21.18 36.11 -22.86
N ASP A 328 -20.26 36.46 -21.95
CA ASP A 328 -20.39 37.25 -20.73
C ASP A 328 -20.78 36.47 -19.44
N VAL A 329 -20.26 36.71 -18.23
CA VAL A 329 -19.10 37.45 -17.63
C VAL A 329 -19.36 37.40 -16.10
N ASP A 330 -18.32 37.64 -15.28
CA ASP A 330 -18.39 38.06 -13.86
C ASP A 330 -18.78 37.01 -12.79
N ARG A 331 -18.33 37.07 -11.54
CA ARG A 331 -17.21 37.71 -10.80
C ARG A 331 -17.37 37.25 -9.34
N ASP A 332 -16.33 37.49 -8.54
CA ASP A 332 -16.34 37.66 -7.08
C ASP A 332 -16.25 36.40 -6.19
N ARG A 333 -15.61 36.41 -5.00
CA ARG A 333 -14.52 37.15 -4.34
C ARG A 333 -14.52 36.69 -2.87
N TYR A 334 -13.33 36.54 -2.25
CA TYR A 334 -13.07 36.56 -0.80
C TYR A 334 -13.60 35.38 0.06
N ASN A 335 -12.97 34.93 1.17
CA ASN A 335 -11.88 35.46 1.98
C ASN A 335 -11.28 34.35 2.88
N ASP A 336 -9.97 34.43 3.11
CA ASP A 336 -9.22 33.76 4.17
C ASP A 336 -9.59 34.27 5.57
N ARG A 337 -9.42 33.41 6.59
CA ARG A 337 -9.02 33.86 7.95
C ARG A 337 -8.39 32.74 8.79
N ASN A 338 -7.14 33.02 9.19
CA ASN A 338 -6.31 32.31 10.15
C ASN A 338 -6.94 32.19 11.56
N GLY A 339 -6.53 31.14 12.30
CA GLY A 339 -6.63 31.06 13.76
C GLY A 339 -5.71 30.01 14.36
N LYS A 340 -4.65 30.45 15.06
CA LYS A 340 -3.70 29.67 15.87
C LYS A 340 -4.31 29.31 17.24
N GLY A 341 -3.91 28.19 17.83
CA GLY A 341 -4.17 27.87 19.24
C GLY A 341 -3.43 26.63 19.75
N ASP A 342 -2.29 26.84 20.42
CA ASP A 342 -1.57 25.88 21.27
C ASP A 342 -2.37 25.54 22.54
N ILE A 343 -2.49 24.25 22.90
CA ILE A 343 -2.75 23.83 24.29
C ILE A 343 -2.03 22.50 24.59
N SER A 344 -0.90 22.59 25.30
CA SER A 344 -0.28 21.50 26.07
C SER A 344 -1.00 21.31 27.41
N HIS A 345 -1.36 20.08 27.79
CA HIS A 345 -1.76 19.73 29.16
C HIS A 345 -0.87 18.60 29.68
N GLU A 346 0.03 18.94 30.59
CA GLU A 346 0.81 18.02 31.41
C GLU A 346 -0.11 17.27 32.39
N ARG A 347 -0.03 15.94 32.40
CA ARG A 347 -0.53 15.09 33.49
C ARG A 347 0.66 14.47 34.22
N SER A 348 0.70 14.69 35.52
CA SER A 348 1.62 14.15 36.53
C SER A 348 2.07 12.70 36.26
N LEU A 349 3.37 12.54 36.00
CA LEU A 349 4.06 11.30 35.64
C LEU A 349 4.32 10.43 36.88
N LYS A 350 3.60 9.30 37.00
CA LYS A 350 4.25 8.08 37.50
C LYS A 350 5.22 7.67 36.39
N GLN A 351 6.53 7.80 36.62
CA GLN A 351 7.54 7.37 35.65
C GLN A 351 7.40 5.86 35.46
N LYS A 352 6.79 5.44 34.35
CA LYS A 352 6.80 4.05 33.90
C LYS A 352 8.11 3.83 33.15
N GLU A 353 8.87 2.80 33.54
CA GLU A 353 10.05 2.39 32.78
C GLU A 353 9.57 1.55 31.59
N GLY A 354 9.82 2.05 30.38
CA GLY A 354 9.41 1.44 29.12
C GLY A 354 10.58 0.84 28.35
N CYS A 355 10.63 1.08 27.04
CA CYS A 355 11.79 0.73 26.24
C CYS A 355 12.92 1.75 26.43
N ASP A 356 13.57 1.76 27.59
CA ASP A 356 14.57 2.76 27.99
C ASP A 356 15.91 2.15 28.44
N ALA A 357 16.10 0.86 28.23
CA ALA A 357 17.29 0.10 28.63
C ALA A 357 17.61 0.13 30.14
N SER A 358 16.63 0.38 31.01
CA SER A 358 16.78 0.23 32.46
C SER A 358 17.33 -1.15 32.84
N ILE A 359 16.86 -2.21 32.17
CA ILE A 359 17.29 -3.61 32.36
C ILE A 359 18.80 -3.85 32.20
N LEU A 360 19.53 -2.97 31.51
CA LEU A 360 20.97 -3.12 31.31
C LEU A 360 21.80 -2.58 32.50
N LEU A 361 21.20 -1.76 33.38
CA LEU A 361 21.90 -1.19 34.52
C LEU A 361 22.28 -2.28 35.54
N ASN A 362 23.52 -2.20 36.03
CA ASN A 362 23.99 -3.04 37.12
C ASN A 362 23.50 -2.50 38.48
N SER A 363 23.34 -3.40 39.44
CA SER A 363 23.10 -3.03 40.84
C SER A 363 24.25 -2.21 41.42
N THR A 364 23.91 -1.29 42.31
CA THR A 364 24.87 -0.43 43.02
C THR A 364 24.68 -0.54 44.53
N LYS A 365 25.62 0.02 45.29
CA LYS A 365 25.52 0.03 46.76
C LYS A 365 24.32 0.90 47.18
N GLY A 366 23.21 0.24 47.51
CA GLY A 366 21.95 0.88 47.89
C GLY A 366 20.83 0.82 46.85
N ASN A 367 21.05 0.18 45.69
CA ASN A 367 20.00 -0.05 44.70
C ASN A 367 20.17 -1.42 44.01
N THR A 368 19.17 -2.29 44.17
CA THR A 368 19.08 -3.56 43.45
C THR A 368 18.36 -3.34 42.12
N ALA A 369 19.07 -3.52 41.01
CA ALA A 369 18.56 -3.33 39.66
C ALA A 369 17.64 -4.47 39.21
N GLU A 370 16.91 -4.27 38.11
CA GLU A 370 16.03 -5.28 37.50
C GLU A 370 16.77 -6.55 37.11
N LYS A 371 18.05 -6.44 36.75
CA LYS A 371 18.91 -7.54 36.33
C LYS A 371 19.03 -8.65 37.39
N ASP A 372 18.96 -8.27 38.67
CA ASP A 372 19.03 -9.22 39.80
C ASP A 372 17.65 -9.72 40.25
N SER A 373 16.58 -9.34 39.54
CA SER A 373 15.24 -9.86 39.81
C SER A 373 15.14 -11.35 39.47
N PRO A 374 14.44 -12.16 40.29
CA PRO A 374 14.14 -13.56 39.96
C PRO A 374 13.54 -13.77 38.56
N ALA A 375 12.78 -12.80 38.05
CA ALA A 375 12.19 -12.85 36.72
C ALA A 375 13.23 -12.73 35.59
N ASN A 376 14.38 -12.11 35.86
CA ASN A 376 15.41 -11.77 34.87
C ASN A 376 16.70 -12.60 35.01
N LEU A 377 16.82 -13.45 36.03
CA LEU A 377 18.01 -14.31 36.23
C LEU A 377 18.27 -15.31 35.08
N SER A 378 17.29 -15.49 34.18
CA SER A 378 17.44 -16.29 32.96
C SER A 378 17.94 -15.49 31.75
N LEU A 379 17.92 -14.15 31.80
CA LEU A 379 18.37 -13.30 30.69
C LEU A 379 19.87 -13.44 30.45
N ARG A 380 20.27 -13.30 29.18
CA ARG A 380 21.64 -13.42 28.68
C ARG A 380 21.86 -12.49 27.50
N GLY A 381 23.12 -12.33 27.07
CA GLY A 381 23.48 -11.50 25.92
C GLY A 381 23.73 -10.03 26.26
N TYR A 382 23.89 -9.70 27.55
CA TYR A 382 24.29 -8.36 27.99
C TYR A 382 25.64 -7.97 27.36
N GLU A 383 26.58 -8.92 27.34
CA GLU A 383 27.90 -8.77 26.75
C GLU A 383 27.87 -8.47 25.25
N VAL A 384 26.85 -8.94 24.52
CA VAL A 384 26.69 -8.66 23.09
C VAL A 384 26.23 -7.21 22.88
N ILE A 385 25.34 -6.72 23.74
CA ILE A 385 24.88 -5.33 23.72
C ILE A 385 26.02 -4.39 24.11
N ASP A 386 26.81 -4.74 25.12
CA ASP A 386 27.97 -3.96 25.53
C ASP A 386 29.03 -3.88 24.41
N ALA A 387 29.37 -5.01 23.78
CA ALA A 387 30.31 -5.04 22.66
C ALA A 387 29.80 -4.21 21.46
N ALA A 388 28.50 -4.26 21.16
CA ALA A 388 27.89 -3.42 20.13
C ALA A 388 27.97 -1.94 20.51
N LYS A 389 27.74 -1.60 21.78
CA LYS A 389 27.83 -0.23 22.28
C LYS A 389 29.25 0.32 22.17
N ASP A 390 30.26 -0.44 22.57
CA ASP A 390 31.67 -0.04 22.49
C ASP A 390 32.06 0.29 21.04
N LEU A 391 31.72 -0.59 20.09
CA LEU A 391 31.98 -0.36 18.67
C LEU A 391 31.24 0.85 18.10
N ILE A 392 30.00 1.09 18.56
CA ILE A 392 29.20 2.23 18.11
C ILE A 392 29.76 3.54 18.67
N GLU A 393 30.18 3.56 19.94
CA GLU A 393 30.80 4.74 20.54
C GLU A 393 32.13 5.10 19.88
N ASP A 394 32.92 4.12 19.42
CA ASP A 394 34.15 4.37 18.66
C ASP A 394 33.90 5.11 17.34
N HIS A 395 32.75 4.88 16.69
CA HIS A 395 32.40 5.50 15.41
C HIS A 395 31.55 6.76 15.57
N CYS A 396 30.65 6.77 16.55
CA CYS A 396 29.62 7.78 16.76
C CYS A 396 29.49 8.14 18.26
N PRO A 397 30.51 8.80 18.87
CA PRO A 397 30.54 9.03 20.31
C PRO A 397 29.33 9.83 20.82
N GLY A 398 28.62 9.31 21.82
CA GLY A 398 27.53 9.99 22.52
C GLY A 398 26.24 10.19 21.70
N ILE A 399 26.08 9.48 20.57
CA ILE A 399 24.93 9.65 19.67
C ILE A 399 23.84 8.60 19.92
N VAL A 400 24.21 7.31 20.00
CA VAL A 400 23.26 6.19 19.98
C VAL A 400 22.98 5.70 21.40
N SER A 401 21.71 5.68 21.81
CA SER A 401 21.31 5.17 23.13
C SER A 401 21.37 3.64 23.20
N CYS A 402 21.57 3.11 24.40
CA CYS A 402 21.49 1.67 24.65
C CYS A 402 20.09 1.12 24.37
N ALA A 403 19.05 1.90 24.64
CA ALA A 403 17.66 1.57 24.32
C ALA A 403 17.45 1.30 22.82
N ASP A 404 18.02 2.15 21.95
CA ASP A 404 17.95 1.92 20.51
C ASP A 404 18.79 0.72 20.07
N ILE A 405 19.95 0.47 20.69
CA ILE A 405 20.78 -0.71 20.40
C ILE A 405 20.00 -2.00 20.67
N VAL A 406 19.35 -2.11 21.84
CA VAL A 406 18.55 -3.30 22.18
C VAL A 406 17.40 -3.48 21.19
N ALA A 407 16.71 -2.40 20.83
CA ALA A 407 15.60 -2.48 19.88
C ALA A 407 16.08 -2.94 18.48
N MET A 408 17.18 -2.37 17.98
CA MET A 408 17.77 -2.77 16.70
C MET A 408 18.30 -4.21 16.72
N ALA A 409 19.00 -4.60 17.80
CA ALA A 409 19.52 -5.95 17.98
C ALA A 409 18.39 -6.99 17.99
N ALA A 410 17.25 -6.69 18.62
CA ALA A 410 16.08 -7.57 18.61
C ALA A 410 15.52 -7.80 17.19
N ARG A 411 15.45 -6.75 16.36
CA ARG A 411 15.04 -6.85 14.96
C ARG A 411 16.04 -7.64 14.13
N ASP A 412 17.32 -7.37 14.31
CA ASP A 412 18.40 -8.08 13.59
C ASP A 412 18.42 -9.57 13.96
N ALA A 413 18.21 -9.91 15.23
CA ALA A 413 18.11 -11.30 15.68
C ALA A 413 16.93 -12.04 15.01
N VAL A 414 15.75 -11.43 14.92
CA VAL A 414 14.59 -12.00 14.23
C VAL A 414 14.87 -12.19 12.74
N LEU A 415 15.51 -11.22 12.09
CA LEU A 415 15.90 -11.31 10.69
C LEU A 415 16.89 -12.46 10.43
N TRP A 416 17.94 -12.55 11.24
CA TRP A 416 18.96 -13.60 11.09
C TRP A 416 18.41 -15.00 11.37
N ALA A 417 17.37 -15.11 12.20
CA ALA A 417 16.66 -16.35 12.40
C ALA A 417 15.66 -16.70 11.28
N GLY A 418 15.52 -15.87 10.23
CA GLY A 418 14.65 -16.14 9.08
C GLY A 418 13.30 -15.40 9.09
N GLY A 419 13.09 -14.50 10.05
CA GLY A 419 11.94 -13.60 10.07
C GLY A 419 12.05 -12.48 9.04
N LEU A 420 11.02 -11.63 8.97
CA LEU A 420 11.02 -10.49 8.05
C LEU A 420 11.81 -9.31 8.62
N PHE A 421 12.48 -8.57 7.73
CA PHE A 421 13.01 -7.26 8.07
C PHE A 421 11.89 -6.26 8.27
N TYR A 422 12.01 -5.43 9.31
CA TYR A 422 11.15 -4.27 9.53
C TYR A 422 11.97 -3.12 10.10
N ASP A 423 11.50 -1.90 9.84
CA ASP A 423 12.10 -0.70 10.41
C ASP A 423 11.60 -0.48 11.84
N ILE A 424 12.56 -0.27 12.74
CA ILE A 424 12.28 0.13 14.12
C ILE A 424 12.51 1.65 14.24
N PRO A 425 11.52 2.41 14.77
CA PRO A 425 11.70 3.81 15.14
C PRO A 425 12.89 3.97 16.07
N LYS A 426 13.72 5.00 15.84
CA LYS A 426 14.92 5.32 16.64
C LYS A 426 14.70 6.65 17.36
N GLY A 427 15.59 6.98 18.28
CA GLY A 427 15.58 8.21 19.06
C GLY A 427 15.24 8.02 20.54
N ARG A 428 15.16 6.76 21.01
CA ARG A 428 14.92 6.48 22.44
C ARG A 428 16.06 7.05 23.27
N LYS A 429 15.75 7.51 24.47
CA LYS A 429 16.75 7.85 25.49
C LYS A 429 16.82 6.78 26.56
N ASP A 430 18.00 6.64 27.14
CA ASP A 430 18.27 5.71 28.20
C ASP A 430 17.72 6.21 29.54
N GLY A 431 17.15 5.29 30.30
CA GLY A 431 16.69 5.50 31.66
C GLY A 431 17.83 5.69 32.65
N ARG A 432 17.56 6.47 33.70
CA ARG A 432 18.50 6.77 34.79
C ARG A 432 18.24 5.98 36.08
N ARG A 433 17.37 4.98 36.00
CA ARG A 433 16.92 4.18 37.15
C ARG A 433 16.62 2.77 36.66
N SER A 434 16.95 1.79 37.48
CA SER A 434 16.47 0.42 37.36
C SER A 434 16.26 -0.12 38.76
N LYS A 435 15.09 -0.67 39.04
CA LYS A 435 14.80 -1.27 40.34
C LYS A 435 14.11 -2.62 40.21
N ILE A 436 14.45 -3.52 41.12
CA ILE A 436 13.84 -4.84 41.22
C ILE A 436 12.30 -4.81 41.34
N GLU A 437 11.70 -3.74 41.88
CA GLU A 437 10.23 -3.63 41.97
C GLU A 437 9.54 -3.49 40.61
N ASP A 438 10.26 -3.01 39.59
CA ASP A 438 9.68 -2.75 38.27
C ASP A 438 9.39 -4.06 37.52
N THR A 439 10.02 -5.16 37.91
CA THR A 439 9.79 -6.48 37.30
C THR A 439 8.55 -7.20 37.82
N ARG A 440 7.84 -6.64 38.82
CA ARG A 440 6.67 -7.30 39.44
C ARG A 440 5.51 -7.51 38.48
N ASN A 441 5.44 -6.70 37.43
CA ASN A 441 4.38 -6.75 36.43
C ASN A 441 4.75 -7.61 35.21
N LEU A 442 5.91 -8.26 35.21
CA LEU A 442 6.27 -9.18 34.14
C LEU A 442 5.36 -10.42 34.19
N PRO A 443 4.79 -10.86 33.07
CA PRO A 443 3.90 -12.01 33.04
C PRO A 443 4.65 -13.29 33.42
N ALA A 444 4.16 -14.01 34.41
CA ALA A 444 4.72 -15.29 34.82
C ALA A 444 4.31 -16.43 33.85
N PRO A 445 5.10 -17.51 33.70
CA PRO A 445 4.81 -18.58 32.72
C PRO A 445 3.53 -19.39 33.00
N PHE A 446 2.88 -19.14 34.13
CA PHE A 446 1.67 -19.83 34.61
C PHE A 446 0.42 -18.92 34.66
N VAL A 447 0.50 -17.68 34.16
CA VAL A 447 -0.67 -16.79 34.15
C VAL A 447 -1.74 -17.27 33.18
N ASN A 448 -3.00 -16.97 33.49
CA ASN A 448 -4.14 -17.34 32.65
C ASN A 448 -4.37 -16.32 31.52
N SER A 449 -5.26 -16.64 30.58
CA SER A 449 -5.48 -15.78 29.40
C SER A 449 -6.07 -14.41 29.74
N SER A 450 -6.92 -14.31 30.78
CA SER A 450 -7.54 -13.03 31.14
C SER A 450 -6.53 -12.08 31.75
N GLU A 451 -5.63 -12.61 32.59
CA GLU A 451 -4.53 -11.88 33.19
C GLU A 451 -3.50 -11.44 32.15
N LEU A 452 -3.10 -12.34 31.23
CA LEU A 452 -2.25 -11.96 30.08
C LEU A 452 -2.87 -10.82 29.27
N ILE A 453 -4.17 -10.91 28.95
CA ILE A 453 -4.87 -9.86 28.22
C ILE A 453 -4.84 -8.54 29.00
N SER A 454 -5.04 -8.57 30.32
CA SER A 454 -4.99 -7.37 31.17
C SER A 454 -3.61 -6.72 31.14
N ILE A 455 -2.55 -7.50 31.40
CA ILE A 455 -1.16 -7.02 31.45
C ILE A 455 -0.77 -6.34 30.13
N PHE A 456 -1.09 -6.96 28.99
CA PHE A 456 -0.79 -6.38 27.68
C PHE A 456 -1.66 -5.15 27.39
N SER A 457 -2.94 -5.17 27.77
CA SER A 457 -3.86 -4.04 27.54
C SER A 457 -3.46 -2.80 28.35
N GLU A 458 -2.89 -2.99 29.55
CA GLU A 458 -2.35 -1.89 30.38
C GLU A 458 -1.20 -1.12 29.70
N HIS A 459 -0.52 -1.78 28.75
CA HIS A 459 0.53 -1.20 27.92
C HIS A 459 0.05 -0.84 26.51
N GLY A 460 -1.28 -0.80 26.29
CA GLY A 460 -1.87 -0.41 25.00
C GLY A 460 -1.73 -1.46 23.90
N LEU A 461 -1.37 -2.71 24.24
CA LEU A 461 -1.25 -3.80 23.29
C LEU A 461 -2.57 -4.59 23.21
N SER A 462 -3.05 -4.83 21.98
CA SER A 462 -4.28 -5.59 21.75
C SER A 462 -4.08 -7.09 21.97
N ILE A 463 -5.18 -7.85 22.04
CA ILE A 463 -5.15 -9.33 22.09
C ILE A 463 -4.34 -9.91 20.93
N LYS A 464 -4.45 -9.31 19.73
CA LYS A 464 -3.69 -9.74 18.55
C LYS A 464 -2.19 -9.45 18.72
N ASP A 465 -1.84 -8.29 19.28
CA ASP A 465 -0.44 -7.94 19.56
C ASP A 465 0.15 -8.92 20.60
N MET A 466 -0.60 -9.27 21.64
CA MET A 466 -0.19 -10.25 22.66
C MET A 466 0.02 -11.66 22.09
N VAL A 467 -0.91 -12.17 21.28
CA VAL A 467 -0.76 -13.50 20.64
C VAL A 467 0.39 -13.52 19.65
N SER A 468 0.57 -12.44 18.86
CA SER A 468 1.70 -12.36 17.92
C SER A 468 3.04 -12.27 18.64
N LEU A 469 3.19 -11.41 19.66
CA LEU A 469 4.43 -11.32 20.46
C LEU A 469 4.76 -12.60 21.20
N SER A 470 3.76 -13.36 21.66
CA SER A 470 3.98 -14.70 22.22
C SER A 470 4.61 -15.67 21.21
N GLY A 471 4.43 -15.41 19.91
CA GLY A 471 5.11 -16.13 18.84
C GLY A 471 6.62 -15.97 18.83
N ALA A 472 7.20 -15.03 19.59
CA ALA A 472 8.65 -14.97 19.82
C ALA A 472 9.20 -16.24 20.49
N HIS A 473 8.35 -16.99 21.19
CA HIS A 473 8.69 -18.33 21.70
C HIS A 473 8.90 -19.36 20.57
N THR A 474 8.84 -19.02 19.29
CA THR A 474 9.41 -19.91 18.25
C THR A 474 10.95 -20.00 18.35
N LEU A 475 11.59 -19.04 19.02
CA LEU A 475 13.03 -19.05 19.27
C LEU A 475 13.36 -19.41 20.72
N GLY A 476 14.50 -20.06 20.90
CA GLY A 476 15.11 -20.25 22.20
C GLY A 476 14.58 -21.44 22.98
N VAL A 477 14.67 -21.34 24.31
CA VAL A 477 14.47 -22.44 25.25
C VAL A 477 13.82 -21.95 26.54
N ALA A 478 13.07 -22.83 27.20
CA ALA A 478 12.59 -22.66 28.56
C ALA A 478 13.35 -23.58 29.52
N ARG A 479 13.61 -23.11 30.75
CA ARG A 479 14.14 -23.96 31.82
C ARG A 479 13.02 -24.77 32.46
N CYS A 480 13.31 -25.99 32.90
CA CYS A 480 12.35 -26.87 33.58
C CYS A 480 11.67 -26.21 34.79
N ALA A 481 12.37 -25.35 35.54
CA ALA A 481 11.78 -24.57 36.63
C ALA A 481 10.52 -23.78 36.23
N SER A 482 10.45 -23.32 34.97
CA SER A 482 9.36 -22.48 34.46
C SER A 482 8.06 -23.24 34.17
N PHE A 483 8.13 -24.56 33.93
CA PHE A 483 6.97 -25.36 33.52
C PHE A 483 6.81 -26.70 34.26
N LYS A 484 7.72 -27.09 35.17
CA LYS A 484 7.65 -28.37 35.90
C LYS A 484 6.33 -28.60 36.66
N LYS A 485 5.64 -27.53 37.07
CA LYS A 485 4.31 -27.61 37.70
C LYS A 485 3.25 -28.22 36.77
N ARG A 486 3.47 -28.18 35.45
CA ARG A 486 2.60 -28.84 34.47
C ARG A 486 2.84 -30.34 34.39
N LEU A 487 4.01 -30.82 34.80
CA LEU A 487 4.43 -32.21 34.68
C LEU A 487 4.15 -33.03 35.95
N GLN A 488 3.93 -32.38 37.09
CA GLN A 488 3.61 -33.02 38.36
C GLN A 488 2.89 -32.04 39.29
N LYS A 489 1.97 -32.57 40.10
CA LYS A 489 1.19 -31.81 41.10
C LYS A 489 0.49 -30.59 40.49
N PHE A 490 -0.11 -30.75 39.31
CA PHE A 490 -0.74 -29.65 38.59
C PHE A 490 -1.89 -29.02 39.40
N ASN A 491 -2.83 -29.83 39.89
CA ASN A 491 -3.85 -29.41 40.85
C ASN A 491 -4.37 -30.59 41.70
N SER A 492 -5.39 -30.38 42.53
CA SER A 492 -5.96 -31.42 43.41
C SER A 492 -6.58 -32.61 42.66
N SER A 493 -6.95 -32.42 41.40
CA SER A 493 -7.69 -33.40 40.59
C SER A 493 -6.85 -34.01 39.47
N HIS A 494 -5.68 -33.44 39.17
CA HIS A 494 -4.82 -33.84 38.06
C HIS A 494 -3.34 -33.79 38.46
N GLU A 495 -2.65 -34.93 38.28
CA GLU A 495 -1.20 -35.06 38.47
C GLU A 495 -0.43 -34.21 37.44
N VAL A 496 -0.84 -34.29 36.17
CA VAL A 496 -0.27 -33.61 35.00
C VAL A 496 -1.30 -32.66 34.42
N ASP A 497 -0.87 -31.56 33.82
CA ASP A 497 -1.76 -30.60 33.15
C ASP A 497 -2.58 -31.30 32.03
N PRO A 498 -3.92 -31.31 32.11
CA PRO A 498 -4.77 -31.99 31.12
C PRO A 498 -4.77 -31.32 29.74
N THR A 499 -4.21 -30.11 29.63
CA THR A 499 -4.08 -29.39 28.36
C THR A 499 -2.76 -29.64 27.64
N LEU A 500 -1.88 -30.48 28.23
CA LEU A 500 -0.61 -30.90 27.67
C LEU A 500 -0.77 -32.29 27.03
N ASP A 501 -0.24 -32.49 25.83
CA ASP A 501 -0.21 -33.83 25.21
C ASP A 501 0.58 -34.82 26.09
N SER A 502 0.05 -36.04 26.26
CA SER A 502 0.65 -37.01 27.18
C SER A 502 2.03 -37.50 26.74
N SER A 503 2.22 -37.73 25.43
CA SER A 503 3.51 -38.17 24.90
C SER A 503 4.56 -37.08 24.98
N PHE A 504 4.12 -35.82 24.79
CA PHE A 504 4.97 -34.66 24.97
C PHE A 504 5.32 -34.44 26.44
N ALA A 505 4.35 -34.60 27.36
CA ALA A 505 4.58 -34.53 28.80
C ALA A 505 5.64 -35.53 29.28
N ASP A 506 5.61 -36.77 28.79
CA ASP A 506 6.62 -37.79 29.09
C ASP A 506 8.02 -37.38 28.62
N THR A 507 8.11 -36.74 27.45
CA THR A 507 9.37 -36.24 26.88
C THR A 507 9.94 -35.09 27.72
N LEU A 508 9.07 -34.15 28.10
CA LEU A 508 9.44 -33.05 29.00
C LEU A 508 9.88 -33.57 30.37
N SER A 509 9.14 -34.53 30.93
CA SER A 509 9.44 -35.14 32.24
C SER A 509 10.83 -35.75 32.27
N LYS A 510 11.17 -36.59 31.28
CA LYS A 510 12.51 -37.20 31.14
C LYS A 510 13.63 -36.17 31.07
N THR A 511 13.40 -35.06 30.38
CA THR A 511 14.41 -34.00 30.29
C THR A 511 14.60 -33.31 31.64
N CYS A 512 13.51 -33.04 32.36
CA CYS A 512 13.53 -32.36 33.65
C CYS A 512 14.02 -33.22 34.82
N GLU A 513 14.17 -34.53 34.66
CA GLU A 513 14.86 -35.40 35.63
C GLU A 513 16.32 -34.98 35.85
N THR A 514 16.95 -34.34 34.86
CA THR A 514 18.33 -33.81 34.97
C THR A 514 18.44 -32.58 35.86
N GLY A 515 17.32 -31.94 36.21
CA GLY A 515 17.24 -30.84 37.17
C GLY A 515 16.49 -29.61 36.65
N ASP A 516 16.24 -28.66 37.57
CA ASP A 516 15.44 -27.46 37.30
C ASP A 516 16.05 -26.51 36.24
N ASN A 517 17.36 -26.58 36.05
CA ASN A 517 18.10 -25.76 35.08
C ASN A 517 18.17 -26.39 33.69
N ALA A 518 17.67 -27.61 33.50
CA ALA A 518 17.63 -28.25 32.19
C ALA A 518 16.79 -27.42 31.22
N GLU A 519 17.26 -27.30 29.99
CA GLU A 519 16.66 -26.46 28.95
C GLU A 519 15.90 -27.31 27.94
N VAL A 520 14.68 -26.88 27.60
CA VAL A 520 13.87 -27.48 26.55
C VAL A 520 13.53 -26.41 25.51
N PRO A 521 13.73 -26.69 24.21
CA PRO A 521 13.23 -25.83 23.13
C PRO A 521 11.74 -25.53 23.24
N PHE A 522 11.34 -24.30 22.93
CA PHE A 522 9.91 -23.96 22.91
C PHE A 522 9.14 -24.64 21.77
N ASP A 523 9.82 -24.90 20.64
CA ASP A 523 9.29 -25.69 19.53
C ASP A 523 10.39 -26.55 18.87
N GLU A 524 10.02 -27.26 17.79
CA GLU A 524 10.93 -28.16 17.05
C GLU A 524 12.07 -27.40 16.32
N THR A 525 11.93 -26.09 16.11
CA THR A 525 12.82 -25.26 15.28
C THR A 525 13.47 -24.13 16.09
N ARG A 526 14.07 -24.45 17.25
CA ARG A 526 14.66 -23.53 18.26
C ARG A 526 15.44 -22.29 17.78
N ASN A 527 16.02 -22.30 16.57
CA ASN A 527 16.87 -21.23 16.04
C ASN A 527 16.28 -20.58 14.76
N SER A 528 15.11 -21.03 14.30
CA SER A 528 14.43 -20.52 13.12
C SER A 528 13.17 -19.77 13.53
N PHE A 529 13.02 -18.54 13.07
CA PHE A 529 11.83 -17.75 13.34
C PHE A 529 10.74 -18.11 12.35
N ASP A 530 9.81 -18.98 12.75
CA ASP A 530 8.74 -19.49 11.89
C ASP A 530 7.39 -19.60 12.65
N ASN A 531 6.42 -20.36 12.13
CA ASN A 531 5.11 -20.54 12.77
C ASN A 531 4.93 -21.91 13.46
N SER A 532 6.01 -22.67 13.66
CA SER A 532 6.03 -23.99 14.31
C SER A 532 5.51 -23.91 15.74
N TYR A 533 5.85 -22.84 16.47
CA TYR A 533 5.24 -22.50 17.76
C TYR A 533 3.71 -22.64 17.74
N PHE A 534 3.01 -21.95 16.82
CA PHE A 534 1.54 -22.01 16.75
C PHE A 534 1.01 -23.37 16.28
N ILE A 535 1.77 -24.09 15.45
CA ILE A 535 1.44 -25.46 15.06
C ILE A 535 1.52 -26.39 16.27
N GLY A 536 2.53 -26.23 17.13
CA GLY A 536 2.70 -26.95 18.38
C GLY A 536 1.54 -26.73 19.35
N LEU A 537 1.07 -25.48 19.51
CA LEU A 537 -0.07 -25.18 20.39
C LEU A 537 -1.35 -25.95 19.98
N ARG A 538 -1.59 -26.12 18.67
CA ARG A 538 -2.73 -26.89 18.15
C ARG A 538 -2.65 -28.38 18.47
N LYS A 539 -1.44 -28.90 18.68
CA LYS A 539 -1.16 -30.28 19.08
C LYS A 539 -1.09 -30.45 20.61
N ASN A 540 -1.40 -29.41 21.38
CA ASN A 540 -1.21 -29.38 22.84
C ASN A 540 0.25 -29.51 23.29
N ASN A 541 1.18 -29.04 22.44
CA ASN A 541 2.63 -29.08 22.70
C ASN A 541 3.19 -27.72 23.15
N GLY A 542 2.37 -26.79 23.65
CA GLY A 542 2.89 -25.57 24.26
C GLY A 542 3.69 -25.92 25.53
N VAL A 543 4.91 -25.41 25.67
CA VAL A 543 5.79 -25.73 26.81
C VAL A 543 5.30 -25.04 28.09
N LEU A 544 5.06 -23.73 28.04
CA LEU A 544 4.54 -22.97 29.19
C LEU A 544 3.02 -23.05 29.26
N SER A 545 2.46 -22.89 30.47
CA SER A 545 1.00 -22.79 30.64
C SER A 545 0.46 -21.53 29.95
N SER A 546 1.21 -20.43 30.01
CA SER A 546 0.90 -19.18 29.31
C SER A 546 0.88 -19.33 27.78
N ASP A 547 1.56 -20.33 27.22
CA ASP A 547 1.54 -20.59 25.78
C ASP A 547 0.29 -21.41 25.42
N GLN A 548 0.07 -22.51 26.13
CA GLN A 548 -1.04 -23.41 25.83
C GLN A 548 -2.41 -22.74 26.06
N ILE A 549 -2.50 -21.79 26.99
CA ILE A 549 -3.73 -21.02 27.25
C ILE A 549 -4.17 -20.18 26.04
N LEU A 550 -3.24 -19.80 25.15
CA LEU A 550 -3.56 -19.04 23.93
C LEU A 550 -4.41 -19.86 22.96
N TYR A 551 -4.24 -21.18 22.95
CA TYR A 551 -5.06 -22.07 22.12
C TYR A 551 -6.33 -22.52 22.84
N THR A 552 -6.27 -22.77 24.14
CA THR A 552 -7.45 -23.23 24.90
C THR A 552 -8.46 -22.11 25.14
N SER A 553 -8.05 -20.84 25.18
CA SER A 553 -8.97 -19.71 25.33
C SER A 553 -9.73 -19.38 24.04
N PRO A 554 -11.08 -19.28 24.05
CA PRO A 554 -11.87 -18.94 22.86
C PRO A 554 -11.51 -17.58 22.25
N ARG A 555 -11.03 -16.62 23.06
CA ARG A 555 -10.73 -15.25 22.63
C ARG A 555 -9.49 -15.17 21.73
N THR A 556 -8.56 -16.11 21.89
CA THR A 556 -7.25 -16.10 21.21
C THR A 556 -7.11 -17.24 20.20
N ARG A 557 -7.88 -18.33 20.37
CA ARG A 557 -7.82 -19.54 19.53
C ARG A 557 -7.94 -19.26 18.03
N GLY A 558 -8.81 -18.33 17.64
CA GLY A 558 -8.98 -17.95 16.23
C GLY A 558 -7.70 -17.36 15.62
N ILE A 559 -6.96 -16.56 16.40
CA ILE A 559 -5.71 -15.92 15.99
C ILE A 559 -4.59 -16.97 15.89
N VAL A 560 -4.47 -17.85 16.89
CA VAL A 560 -3.50 -18.98 16.88
C VAL A 560 -3.71 -19.85 15.64
N ASN A 561 -4.95 -20.21 15.33
CA ASN A 561 -5.27 -20.99 14.14
C ASN A 561 -4.92 -20.28 12.82
N ALA A 562 -5.06 -18.95 12.77
CA ALA A 562 -4.69 -18.17 11.60
C ALA A 562 -3.17 -18.16 11.40
N TYR A 563 -2.38 -17.98 12.47
CA TYR A 563 -0.91 -17.97 12.41
C TYR A 563 -0.34 -19.36 12.11
N ALA A 564 -0.91 -20.42 12.68
CA ALA A 564 -0.51 -21.79 12.36
C ALA A 564 -0.76 -22.18 10.88
N LYS A 565 -1.73 -21.54 10.21
CA LYS A 565 -2.05 -21.81 8.79
C LYS A 565 -1.30 -20.89 7.82
N ASN A 566 -0.87 -19.71 8.26
CA ASN A 566 -0.31 -18.69 7.40
C ASN A 566 0.85 -17.94 8.08
N THR A 567 2.06 -18.37 7.77
CA THR A 567 3.31 -17.80 8.28
C THR A 567 3.45 -16.32 7.92
N THR A 568 3.07 -15.93 6.69
CA THR A 568 3.14 -14.52 6.24
C THR A 568 2.25 -13.61 7.10
N ARG A 569 1.07 -14.08 7.48
CA ARG A 569 0.17 -13.33 8.36
C ARG A 569 0.77 -13.17 9.76
N PHE A 570 1.37 -14.24 10.29
CA PHE A 570 2.09 -14.17 11.57
C PHE A 570 3.21 -13.13 11.51
N PHE A 571 4.10 -13.21 10.52
CA PHE A 571 5.23 -12.28 10.41
C PHE A 571 4.78 -10.81 10.28
N PHE A 572 3.72 -10.56 9.50
CA PHE A 572 3.18 -9.20 9.30
C PHE A 572 2.55 -8.61 10.57
N ASP A 573 1.86 -9.43 11.37
CA ASP A 573 1.31 -8.98 12.65
C ASP A 573 2.42 -8.85 13.71
N PHE A 574 3.40 -9.77 13.72
CA PHE A 574 4.55 -9.73 14.63
C PHE A 574 5.36 -8.44 14.47
N GLN A 575 5.69 -8.01 13.24
CA GLN A 575 6.41 -6.75 13.03
C GLN A 575 5.64 -5.54 13.57
N GLN A 576 4.31 -5.52 13.43
CA GLN A 576 3.49 -4.41 13.92
C GLN A 576 3.45 -4.39 15.43
N ALA A 577 3.32 -5.57 16.05
CA ALA A 577 3.34 -5.71 17.48
C ALA A 577 4.70 -5.34 18.07
N MET A 578 5.82 -5.75 17.45
CA MET A 578 7.17 -5.36 17.83
C MET A 578 7.40 -3.84 17.73
N VAL A 579 6.96 -3.21 16.65
CA VAL A 579 7.05 -1.74 16.51
C VAL A 579 6.23 -1.02 17.58
N LYS A 580 5.00 -1.47 17.85
CA LYS A 580 4.17 -0.90 18.93
C LYS A 580 4.81 -1.10 20.31
N MET A 581 5.29 -2.31 20.59
CA MET A 581 5.96 -2.64 21.86
C MET A 581 7.19 -1.75 22.06
N GLY A 582 7.99 -1.55 21.02
CA GLY A 582 9.16 -0.68 21.03
C GLY A 582 8.85 0.81 21.27
N LEU A 583 7.58 1.22 21.27
CA LEU A 583 7.15 2.60 21.54
C LEU A 583 6.53 2.78 22.93
N ILE A 584 6.47 1.72 23.74
CA ILE A 584 5.91 1.79 25.09
C ILE A 584 6.82 2.62 26.00
N ASP A 585 6.23 3.67 26.60
CA ASP A 585 6.83 4.52 27.64
C ASP A 585 8.29 4.94 27.33
N VAL A 586 8.57 5.26 26.05
CA VAL A 586 9.89 5.69 25.59
C VAL A 586 10.24 7.06 26.15
N LYS A 587 11.51 7.24 26.53
CA LYS A 587 12.04 8.54 26.99
C LYS A 587 12.52 9.35 25.80
N GLU A 588 12.11 10.62 25.74
CA GLU A 588 12.50 11.55 24.68
C GLU A 588 13.15 12.82 25.23
N GLY A 589 13.95 13.50 24.42
CA GLY A 589 14.55 14.79 24.78
C GLY A 589 15.34 14.75 26.09
N SER A 590 14.93 15.58 27.06
CA SER A 590 15.56 15.72 28.37
C SER A 590 15.09 14.70 29.41
N GLN A 591 14.15 13.80 29.08
CA GLN A 591 13.60 12.80 30.00
C GLN A 591 14.55 11.61 30.26
N GLY A 592 15.59 11.46 29.44
CA GLY A 592 16.62 10.44 29.60
C GLY A 592 17.98 10.94 29.13
N GLU A 593 18.91 10.02 28.91
CA GLU A 593 20.25 10.35 28.42
C GLU A 593 20.73 9.42 27.30
N VAL A 594 21.92 9.67 26.79
CA VAL A 594 22.63 8.71 25.93
C VAL A 594 23.80 8.20 26.75
N ARG A 595 23.68 6.99 27.29
CA ARG A 595 24.72 6.42 28.14
C ARG A 595 25.94 6.06 27.31
N GLN A 596 27.13 6.35 27.79
CA GLN A 596 28.38 5.91 27.15
C GLN A 596 28.64 4.42 27.41
N ASN A 597 28.22 3.93 28.57
CA ASN A 597 28.32 2.53 28.97
C ASN A 597 26.94 2.03 29.40
N CYS A 598 26.42 0.96 28.78
CA CYS A 598 25.06 0.49 29.02
C CYS A 598 24.83 -0.09 30.42
N GLN A 599 25.88 -0.29 31.22
CA GLN A 599 25.77 -0.87 32.55
C GLN A 599 25.63 0.16 33.68
N ARG A 600 25.85 1.45 33.39
CA ARG A 600 25.82 2.52 34.41
C ARG A 600 25.31 3.83 33.83
N ILE A 601 24.73 4.66 34.69
CA ILE A 601 24.41 6.06 34.35
C ILE A 601 25.69 6.85 34.07
N ASN A 602 25.58 7.93 33.28
CA ASN A 602 26.73 8.78 32.90
C ASN A 602 27.34 9.56 34.07
#